data_AF-A0A174TT84-F1
#
_entry.id   AF-A0A174TT84-F1
#
_cell.length_a   1.000
_cell.length_b   1.000
_cell.length_c   1.000
_cell.angle_alpha   90.00
_cell.angle_beta   90.00
_cell.angle_gamma   90.00
#
_symmetry.space_group_name_H-M   'P 1'
#
loop_
_entity.id
_entity.type
_entity.pdbx_description
1 polymer ?
#
loop_
_entity_poly.entity_id
_entity_poly.type
_entity_poly.pdbx_seq_one_letter_code
_entity_poly.pdbx_strand_id
1 'polypeptide(L)'
;MAKEKQKPYEFLSNLVLALMDTDSAFINAFFMDEFAISSKTLGGIRRGEDMCIYQYVRVIRCMTKYLHLMIQLDMLLKELRIVLSSNCDLVVATVPHCSHGTCQPKEWVIVMEWDGVRL
;
A
#
# COMPACT_ATOMS: atom_id res chain seq x y z
N MET A 1 0.09 -25.90 -21.06
CA MET A 1 0.75 -24.96 -20.13
C MET A 1 -0.10 -24.90 -18.87
N ALA A 2 0.42 -25.36 -17.73
CA ALA A 2 -0.29 -25.26 -16.46
C ALA A 2 -0.29 -23.77 -16.05
N LYS A 3 -1.48 -23.17 -15.90
CA LYS A 3 -1.58 -21.85 -15.26
C LYS A 3 -1.06 -22.02 -13.84
N GLU A 4 0.02 -21.34 -13.48
CA GLU A 4 0.40 -21.18 -12.07
C GLU A 4 -0.86 -20.72 -11.33
N LYS A 5 -1.24 -21.45 -10.29
CA LYS A 5 -2.35 -21.05 -9.42
C LYS A 5 -1.88 -19.80 -8.69
N GLN A 6 -2.16 -18.64 -9.26
CA GLN A 6 -1.91 -17.35 -8.63
C GLN A 6 -2.58 -17.40 -7.25
N LYS A 7 -1.78 -17.20 -6.19
CA LYS A 7 -2.32 -17.26 -4.83
C LYS A 7 -3.35 -16.13 -4.69
N PRO A 8 -4.56 -16.42 -4.18
CA PRO A 8 -5.53 -15.37 -3.95
C PRO A 8 -4.90 -14.31 -3.04
N TYR A 9 -4.96 -13.05 -3.49
CA TYR A 9 -4.46 -11.87 -2.78
C TYR A 9 -2.93 -11.73 -2.61
N GLU A 10 -2.13 -12.35 -3.47
CA GLU A 10 -0.66 -12.22 -3.47
C GLU A 10 -0.18 -10.75 -3.43
N PHE A 11 -0.81 -9.87 -4.21
CA PHE A 11 -0.55 -8.42 -4.16
C PHE A 11 -0.75 -7.82 -2.77
N LEU A 12 -1.86 -8.16 -2.09
CA LEU A 12 -2.18 -7.61 -0.76
C LEU A 12 -1.22 -8.16 0.30
N SER A 13 -0.82 -9.43 0.19
CA SER A 13 0.21 -10.01 1.05
C SER A 13 1.54 -9.27 0.89
N ASN A 14 1.97 -9.04 -0.34
CA ASN A 14 3.23 -8.34 -0.61
C ASN A 14 3.19 -6.89 -0.12
N LEU A 15 2.05 -6.21 -0.29
CA LEU A 15 1.85 -4.86 0.23
C LEU A 15 1.91 -4.82 1.77
N VAL A 16 1.26 -5.78 2.45
CA VAL A 16 1.32 -5.88 3.91
C VAL A 16 2.76 -6.07 4.37
N LEU A 17 3.49 -7.03 3.77
CA LEU A 17 4.88 -7.30 4.14
C LEU A 17 5.78 -6.09 3.92
N ALA A 18 5.68 -5.42 2.77
CA ALA A 18 6.47 -4.23 2.47
C ALA A 18 6.22 -3.10 3.49
N LEU A 19 4.96 -2.89 3.90
CA LEU A 19 4.61 -1.90 4.92
C LEU A 19 5.13 -2.29 6.30
N MET A 20 5.06 -3.57 6.69
CA MET A 20 5.62 -4.06 7.96
C MET A 20 7.14 -3.90 8.01
N ASP A 21 7.84 -4.15 6.90
CA ASP A 21 9.30 -4.04 6.83
C ASP A 21 9.78 -2.57 6.80
N THR A 22 8.89 -1.62 6.54
CA THR A 22 9.21 -0.19 6.49
C THR A 22 9.48 0.40 7.88
N ASP A 23 8.85 -0.12 8.94
CA ASP A 23 9.01 0.39 10.30
C ASP A 23 9.12 -0.75 11.32
N SER A 24 10.18 -0.72 12.12
CA SER A 24 10.43 -1.67 13.21
C SER A 24 9.34 -1.69 14.29
N ALA A 25 8.48 -0.66 14.36
CA ALA A 25 7.32 -0.63 15.24
C ALA A 25 6.24 -1.66 14.87
N PHE A 26 6.21 -2.12 13.61
CA PHE A 26 5.23 -3.08 13.10
C PHE A 26 5.54 -4.54 13.46
N ILE A 27 5.63 -4.81 14.76
CA ILE A 27 5.78 -6.16 15.33
C ILE A 27 4.44 -6.84 15.59
N ASN A 28 4.43 -8.18 15.73
CA ASN A 28 3.19 -8.94 15.96
C ASN A 28 2.39 -8.46 17.17
N ALA A 29 3.06 -8.08 18.26
CA ALA A 29 2.41 -7.60 19.47
C ALA A 29 1.57 -6.34 19.20
N PHE A 30 2.10 -5.40 18.42
CA PHE A 30 1.41 -4.18 18.02
C PHE A 30 0.11 -4.48 17.26
N PHE A 31 0.16 -5.36 16.25
CA PHE A 31 -1.04 -5.72 15.48
C PHE A 31 -2.08 -6.48 16.30
N MET A 32 -1.64 -7.33 17.23
CA MET A 32 -2.57 -8.06 18.09
C MET A 32 -3.33 -7.13 19.03
N ASP A 33 -2.64 -6.11 19.56
CA ASP A 33 -3.23 -5.10 20.44
C ASP A 33 -4.21 -4.19 19.67
N GLU A 34 -3.79 -3.66 18.51
CA GLU A 34 -4.61 -2.71 17.73
C GLU A 34 -5.84 -3.38 17.07
N PHE A 35 -5.77 -4.66 16.70
CA PHE A 35 -6.80 -5.31 15.88
C PHE A 35 -7.55 -6.47 16.51
N ALA A 36 -7.16 -6.92 17.71
CA ALA A 36 -7.69 -8.14 18.33
C ALA A 36 -7.67 -9.35 17.36
N ILE A 37 -6.63 -9.47 16.54
CA ILE A 37 -6.42 -10.62 15.65
C ILE A 37 -5.47 -11.62 16.29
N SER A 38 -5.68 -12.92 16.00
CA SER A 38 -4.79 -13.97 16.53
C SER A 38 -3.43 -13.98 15.83
N SER A 39 -2.39 -14.48 16.52
CA SER A 39 -1.07 -14.67 15.90
C SER A 39 -1.12 -15.62 14.70
N LYS A 40 -2.04 -16.60 14.71
CA LYS A 40 -2.30 -17.51 13.59
C LYS A 40 -2.81 -16.75 12.38
N THR A 41 -3.80 -15.87 12.57
CA THR A 41 -4.38 -15.02 11.51
C THR A 41 -3.31 -14.12 10.90
N LEU A 42 -2.52 -13.44 11.75
CA LEU A 42 -1.44 -12.57 11.30
C LEU A 42 -0.33 -13.34 10.58
N GLY A 43 0.02 -14.53 11.08
CA GLY A 43 0.97 -15.43 10.42
C GLY A 43 0.47 -15.89 9.06
N GLY A 44 -0.84 -16.14 8.91
CA GLY A 44 -1.45 -16.48 7.63
C GLY A 44 -1.38 -15.34 6.63
N ILE A 45 -1.67 -14.10 7.06
CA ILE A 45 -1.51 -12.88 6.26
C ILE A 45 -0.06 -12.73 5.75
N ARG A 46 0.94 -12.89 6.63
CA ARG A 46 2.36 -12.79 6.26
C ARG A 46 2.80 -13.87 5.27
N ARG A 47 2.16 -15.03 5.26
CA ARG A 47 2.46 -16.14 4.33
C ARG A 47 1.64 -16.07 3.03
N GLY A 48 0.82 -15.04 2.85
CA GLY A 48 -0.10 -14.92 1.72
C GLY A 48 -1.08 -16.08 1.67
N GLU A 49 -1.52 -16.57 2.84
CA GLU A 49 -2.60 -17.56 2.92
C GLU A 49 -3.92 -16.92 2.48
N ASP A 50 -4.84 -17.75 1.98
CA ASP A 50 -6.17 -17.33 1.51
C ASP A 50 -7.06 -16.91 2.68
N MET A 51 -6.73 -15.78 3.28
CA MET A 51 -7.46 -15.14 4.35
C MET A 51 -8.51 -14.21 3.74
N CYS A 52 -9.61 -14.00 4.46
CA CYS A 52 -10.64 -13.04 4.03
C CYS A 52 -10.00 -11.67 3.74
N ILE A 53 -10.27 -11.12 2.55
CA ILE A 53 -9.77 -9.82 2.07
C ILE A 53 -9.89 -8.69 3.12
N TYR A 54 -10.93 -8.74 3.94
CA TYR A 54 -11.14 -7.84 5.07
C TYR A 54 -9.95 -7.77 6.03
N GLN A 55 -9.28 -8.89 6.31
CA GLN A 55 -8.14 -8.92 7.23
C GLN A 55 -6.90 -8.24 6.64
N TYR A 56 -6.64 -8.41 5.34
CA TYR A 56 -5.58 -7.68 4.64
C TYR A 56 -5.86 -6.17 4.65
N VAL A 57 -7.09 -5.76 4.31
CA VAL A 57 -7.50 -4.35 4.28
C VAL A 57 -7.38 -3.70 5.66
N ARG A 58 -7.74 -4.41 6.73
CA ARG A 58 -7.56 -3.92 8.10
C ARG A 58 -6.10 -3.62 8.40
N VAL A 59 -5.21 -4.60 8.20
CA VAL A 59 -3.78 -4.48 8.51
C VAL A 59 -3.14 -3.34 7.72
N ILE A 60 -3.41 -3.25 6.41
CA ILE A 60 -2.96 -2.14 5.55
C ILE A 60 -3.44 -0.80 6.12
N ARG A 61 -4.74 -0.67 6.44
CA ARG A 61 -5.32 0.58 6.93
C ARG A 61 -4.68 1.07 8.23
N CYS A 62 -4.31 0.18 9.15
CA CYS A 62 -3.56 0.61 10.35
C CYS A 62 -2.16 1.06 10.01
N MET A 63 -1.42 0.27 9.23
CA MET A 63 -0.04 0.65 8.88
C MET A 63 -0.04 2.01 8.18
N THR A 64 -0.96 2.24 7.24
CA THR A 64 -1.08 3.55 6.58
C THR A 64 -1.50 4.67 7.55
N LYS A 65 -2.34 4.40 8.56
CA LYS A 65 -2.71 5.39 9.58
C LYS A 65 -1.52 5.78 10.47
N TYR A 66 -0.71 4.80 10.89
CA TYR A 66 0.47 5.03 11.73
C TYR A 66 1.64 5.65 10.96
N LEU A 67 1.79 5.27 9.69
CA LEU A 67 2.71 5.91 8.77
C LEU A 67 2.25 7.33 8.40
N HIS A 68 1.04 7.76 8.77
CA HIS A 68 0.43 9.00 8.25
C HIS A 68 0.46 9.03 6.71
N LEU A 69 0.26 7.89 6.04
CA LEU A 69 0.25 7.82 4.59
C LEU A 69 -1.18 7.84 4.08
N MET A 70 -1.53 8.85 3.29
CA MET A 70 -2.78 8.95 2.56
C MET A 70 -2.61 8.39 1.15
N ILE A 71 -3.47 7.45 0.76
CA ILE A 71 -3.50 6.87 -0.60
C ILE A 71 -4.78 7.33 -1.29
N GLN A 72 -4.65 8.07 -2.39
CA GLN A 72 -5.77 8.54 -3.22
C GLN A 72 -6.12 7.47 -4.27
N LEU A 73 -6.81 6.41 -3.82
CA LEU A 73 -7.17 5.25 -4.67
C LEU A 73 -8.07 5.62 -5.84
N ASP A 74 -8.96 6.60 -5.67
CA ASP A 74 -9.83 7.14 -6.70
C ASP A 74 -9.05 7.81 -7.83
N MET A 75 -8.02 8.59 -7.48
CA MET A 75 -7.11 9.20 -8.46
C MET A 75 -6.28 8.15 -9.18
N LEU A 76 -5.72 7.17 -8.45
CA LEU A 76 -4.98 6.07 -9.07
C LEU A 76 -5.86 5.29 -10.06
N LEU A 77 -7.10 4.99 -9.69
CA LEU A 77 -8.03 4.27 -10.55
C LEU A 77 -8.40 5.08 -11.81
N LYS A 78 -8.55 6.40 -11.67
CA LYS A 78 -8.81 7.31 -12.79
C LYS A 78 -7.63 7.30 -13.77
N GLU A 79 -6.40 7.47 -13.29
CA GLU A 79 -5.20 7.48 -14.15
C GLU A 79 -4.99 6.13 -14.84
N LEU A 80 -5.20 5.02 -14.13
CA LEU A 80 -5.15 3.68 -14.74
C LEU A 80 -6.15 3.53 -15.89
N ARG A 81 -7.38 4.05 -15.76
CA ARG A 81 -8.37 4.00 -16.85
C ARG A 81 -7.93 4.82 -18.06
N ILE A 82 -7.34 6.00 -17.83
CA ILE A 82 -6.81 6.86 -18.90
C ILE A 82 -5.72 6.12 -19.65
N VAL A 83 -4.72 5.62 -18.93
CA VAL A 83 -3.56 4.91 -19.49
C VAL A 83 -3.98 3.69 -20.30
N LEU A 84 -4.94 2.90 -19.80
CA LEU A 84 -5.52 1.76 -20.53
C LEU A 84 -6.24 2.18 -21.81
N SER A 85 -6.90 3.34 -21.81
CA SER A 85 -7.60 3.86 -22.99
C SER A 85 -6.68 4.53 -24.01
N SER A 86 -5.55 5.08 -23.56
CA SER A 86 -4.60 5.82 -24.39
C SER A 86 -3.42 4.99 -24.89
N ASN A 87 -3.29 3.73 -24.47
CA ASN A 87 -2.13 2.85 -24.73
C ASN A 87 -0.80 3.51 -24.35
N CYS A 88 -0.76 4.17 -23.19
CA CYS A 88 0.45 4.77 -22.64
C CYS A 88 0.99 3.92 -21.47
N ASP A 89 2.18 4.26 -20.97
CA ASP A 89 2.71 3.72 -19.72
C ASP A 89 2.36 4.62 -18.54
N LEU A 90 2.03 4.02 -17.39
CA LEU A 90 1.90 4.74 -16.12
C LEU A 90 3.24 4.74 -15.39
N VAL A 91 3.82 5.93 -15.17
CA VAL A 91 5.05 6.09 -14.40
C VAL A 91 4.71 6.54 -12.98
N VAL A 92 5.24 5.83 -11.98
CA VAL A 92 5.11 6.18 -10.56
C VAL A 92 6.49 6.60 -10.04
N ALA A 93 6.56 7.76 -9.39
CA ALA A 93 7.81 8.32 -8.86
C ALA A 93 7.61 8.90 -7.45
N THR A 94 8.68 8.98 -6.67
CA THR A 94 8.71 9.65 -5.37
C THR A 94 9.33 11.04 -5.50
N VAL A 95 8.72 12.03 -4.85
CA VAL A 95 9.24 13.42 -4.82
C VAL A 95 9.61 13.75 -3.38
N PRO A 96 10.85 14.16 -3.08
CA PRO A 96 11.26 14.51 -1.72
C PRO A 96 10.53 15.76 -1.22
N HIS A 97 10.16 15.75 0.06
CA HIS A 97 9.38 16.82 0.71
C HIS A 97 10.11 18.18 0.76
N CYS A 98 11.45 18.15 0.82
CA CYS A 98 12.30 19.33 0.89
C CYS A 98 13.21 19.39 -0.33
N SER A 99 12.79 20.06 -1.39
CA SER A 99 13.70 20.46 -2.46
C SER A 99 13.51 21.93 -2.77
N HIS A 100 14.55 22.73 -2.51
CA HIS A 100 14.69 24.05 -3.10
C HIS A 100 14.67 23.89 -4.63
N GLY A 101 13.50 24.08 -5.23
CA GLY A 101 13.27 23.95 -6.68
C GLY A 101 11.98 23.20 -7.02
N THR A 102 11.33 23.59 -8.10
CA THR A 102 10.19 22.88 -8.69
C THR A 102 10.67 21.58 -9.34
N CYS A 103 10.81 20.52 -8.54
CA CYS A 103 11.14 19.16 -9.03
C CYS A 103 9.92 18.42 -9.59
N GLN A 104 8.75 19.05 -9.59
CA GLN A 104 7.50 18.45 -10.05
C GLN A 104 7.35 18.61 -11.57
N PRO A 105 6.99 17.53 -12.29
CA PRO A 105 6.61 17.62 -13.71
C PRO A 105 5.45 18.60 -13.92
N LYS A 106 5.31 19.14 -15.14
CA LYS A 106 4.17 20.01 -15.49
C LYS A 106 2.82 19.29 -15.36
N GLU A 107 2.80 17.99 -15.62
CA GLU A 107 1.63 17.14 -15.53
C GLU A 107 1.96 15.96 -14.61
N TRP A 108 1.42 15.98 -13.40
CA TRP A 108 1.54 14.89 -12.45
C TRP A 108 0.33 14.90 -11.50
N VAL A 109 -0.02 13.74 -10.97
CA VAL A 109 -1.10 13.58 -9.99
C VAL A 109 -0.52 12.89 -8.76
N ILE A 110 -0.85 13.42 -7.58
CA ILE A 110 -0.49 12.82 -6.31
C ILE A 110 -1.43 11.63 -6.07
N VAL A 111 -0.87 10.44 -6.01
CA VAL A 111 -1.64 9.21 -5.66
C VAL A 111 -1.35 8.73 -4.24
N MET A 112 -0.26 9.20 -3.63
CA MET A 112 0.15 8.89 -2.26
C MET A 112 0.88 10.09 -1.65
N GLU A 113 0.53 10.47 -0.41
CA GLU A 113 1.16 11.59 0.31
C GLU A 113 1.21 11.35 1.83
N TRP A 114 2.15 12.00 2.52
CA TRP A 114 2.23 11.96 3.98
C TRP A 114 1.30 13.03 4.60
N ASP A 115 0.30 12.60 5.35
CA ASP A 115 -0.58 13.43 6.17
C ASP A 115 0.22 14.12 7.30
N GLY A 116 -0.04 15.40 7.53
CA GLY A 116 0.56 16.15 8.63
C GLY A 116 2.01 16.62 8.44
N VAL A 117 2.71 16.26 7.37
CA VAL A 117 4.03 16.83 7.04
C VAL A 117 3.81 18.20 6.36
N ARG A 118 3.66 19.24 7.19
CA ARG A 118 3.51 20.63 6.72
C ARG A 118 4.81 21.17 6.13
N LEU A 119 4.69 21.84 4.98
CA LEU A 119 5.72 22.67 4.32
C LEU A 119 6.24 23.79 5.23
#